data_AF-A0A0Q1AU82-F1
#
_entry.id   AF-A0A0Q1AU82-F1
#
_cell.length_a   1.000
_cell.length_b   1.000
_cell.length_c   1.000
_cell.angle_alpha   90.00
_cell.angle_beta   90.00
_cell.angle_gamma   90.00
#
_symmetry.space_group_name_H-M   'P 1'
#
loop_
_entity.id
_entity.type
_entity.pdbx_description
1 polymer ?
#
loop_
_entity_poly.entity_id
_entity_poly.type
_entity_poly.pdbx_seq_one_letter_code
_entity_poly.pdbx_strand_id
1 'polypeptide(L)' 'MEVEVDESLTRDNWECTGDCSGHNAGYEWAEENEITDPGDCSGKSQSFIEGCEAYANEN' A
#
# COMPACT_ATOMS: atom_id res chain seq x y z
N MET A 1 -14.41 -20.33 16.82
CA MET A 1 -13.14 -19.79 16.35
C MET A 1 -13.45 -18.35 16.02
N GLU A 2 -13.14 -17.47 16.96
CA GLU A 2 -13.34 -16.03 16.82
C GLU A 2 -12.49 -15.61 15.62
N VAL A 3 -13.12 -14.98 14.63
CA VAL A 3 -12.40 -14.44 13.48
C VAL A 3 -11.61 -13.26 14.01
N GLU A 4 -10.35 -13.56 14.35
CA GLU A 4 -9.36 -12.58 14.76
C GLU A 4 -9.25 -11.58 13.61
N VAL A 5 -9.34 -10.32 14.00
CA VAL A 5 -9.59 -9.15 13.18
C VAL A 5 -8.71 -9.21 11.91
N ASP A 6 -9.28 -8.93 10.75
CA ASP A 6 -8.48 -8.66 9.53
C ASP A 6 -7.87 -7.26 9.69
N GLU A 7 -6.96 -7.14 10.67
CA GLU A 7 -6.40 -5.88 11.19
C GLU A 7 -5.11 -5.46 10.49
N SER A 8 -4.94 -5.81 9.22
CA SER A 8 -3.75 -5.38 8.50
C SER A 8 -4.01 -5.34 7.00
N LEU A 9 -4.24 -4.17 6.42
CA LEU A 9 -3.67 -3.88 5.11
C LEU A 9 -2.36 -3.14 5.38
N THR A 10 -1.44 -3.75 6.14
CA THR A 10 -0.08 -3.22 6.30
C THR A 10 0.84 -3.94 5.33
N ARG A 11 2.03 -3.37 5.08
CA ARG A 11 3.10 -3.92 4.22
C ARG A 11 3.36 -5.43 4.39
N ASP A 12 3.01 -6.00 5.53
CA ASP A 12 3.18 -7.40 5.91
C ASP A 12 1.97 -8.32 5.61
N ASN A 13 0.80 -7.79 5.20
CA ASN A 13 -0.42 -8.59 4.92
C ASN A 13 -0.99 -8.42 3.50
N TRP A 14 -0.28 -7.74 2.59
CA TRP A 14 -0.46 -8.04 1.17
C TRP A 14 0.32 -9.32 0.90
N GLU A 15 -0.37 -10.45 0.67
CA GLU A 15 0.25 -11.70 0.21
C GLU A 15 0.89 -11.45 -1.17
N CYS A 16 2.08 -10.87 -1.15
CA CYS A 16 2.83 -10.62 -2.35
C CYS A 16 3.43 -11.94 -2.82
N THR A 17 2.68 -12.66 -3.65
CA THR A 17 3.11 -13.96 -4.16
C THR A 17 4.16 -13.87 -5.28
N GLY A 18 4.77 -12.70 -5.50
CA GLY A 18 5.64 -12.39 -6.64
C GLY A 18 6.48 -11.12 -6.45
N ASP A 19 6.67 -10.33 -7.52
CA ASP A 19 7.47 -9.10 -7.50
C ASP A 19 6.73 -7.94 -6.82
N CYS A 20 7.00 -7.72 -5.53
CA CYS A 20 6.45 -6.62 -4.72
C CYS A 20 7.10 -5.27 -5.02
N SER A 21 8.07 -5.23 -5.93
CA SER A 21 8.86 -4.05 -6.27
C SER A 21 7.98 -2.91 -6.79
N GLY A 22 6.85 -3.21 -7.42
CA GLY A 22 5.85 -2.20 -7.80
C GLY A 22 5.14 -1.58 -6.59
N HIS A 23 4.72 -2.40 -5.62
CA HIS A 23 4.04 -1.95 -4.41
C HIS A 23 4.97 -1.18 -3.48
N ASN A 24 6.17 -1.69 -3.22
CA ASN A 24 7.15 -0.99 -2.41
C ASN A 24 7.52 0.37 -3.01
N ALA A 25 7.69 0.46 -4.34
CA ALA A 25 7.94 1.73 -5.01
C ALA A 25 6.80 2.74 -4.86
N GLY A 26 5.55 2.26 -4.82
CA GLY A 26 4.37 3.10 -4.57
C GLY A 26 4.32 3.64 -3.14
N TYR A 27 4.61 2.77 -2.17
CA TYR A 27 4.65 3.13 -0.75
C TYR A 27 5.78 4.13 -0.45
N GLU A 28 7.00 3.85 -0.93
CA GLU A 28 8.16 4.76 -0.77
C GLU A 28 7.88 6.11 -1.41
N TRP A 29 7.31 6.13 -2.62
CA TRP A 29 6.93 7.38 -3.27
C TRP A 29 5.90 8.17 -2.46
N ALA A 30 4.89 7.50 -1.90
CA ALA A 30 3.87 8.13 -1.08
C ALA A 30 4.45 8.70 0.21
N GLU A 31 5.37 7.99 0.86
CA GLU A 31 6.11 8.47 2.03
C GLU A 31 6.96 9.71 1.70
N GLU A 32 7.73 9.66 0.60
CA GLU A 32 8.57 10.78 0.18
C GLU A 32 7.76 12.03 -0.20
N ASN A 33 6.52 11.86 -0.65
CA ASN A 33 5.62 12.95 -1.04
C ASN A 33 4.57 13.28 0.03
N GLU A 34 4.65 12.65 1.20
CA GLU A 34 3.73 12.82 2.33
C GLU A 34 2.25 12.68 1.90
N ILE A 35 1.98 11.70 1.04
CA ILE A 35 0.63 11.45 0.53
C ILE A 35 -0.23 10.91 1.66
N THR A 36 -1.23 11.70 2.05
CA THR A 36 -2.19 11.38 3.12
C THR A 36 -3.60 11.19 2.59
N ASP A 37 -3.83 11.45 1.29
CA ASP A 37 -5.09 11.19 0.62
C ASP A 37 -4.87 10.09 -0.44
N PRO A 38 -5.55 8.93 -0.33
CA PRO A 38 -5.40 7.85 -1.31
C PRO A 38 -5.91 8.25 -2.71
N GLY A 39 -6.72 9.30 -2.85
CA GLY A 39 -7.10 9.88 -4.13
C GLY A 39 -5.97 10.62 -4.85
N ASP A 40 -4.91 11.02 -4.13
CA ASP A 40 -3.69 11.58 -4.72
C ASP A 40 -2.74 10.48 -5.24
N CYS A 41 -3.01 9.21 -4.92
CA CYS A 41 -2.26 8.08 -5.45
C CYS A 41 -2.50 7.93 -6.96
N SER A 42 -1.43 8.14 -7.72
CA SER A 42 -1.45 8.03 -9.17
C SER A 42 -0.22 7.29 -9.67
N GLY A 43 -0.39 6.45 -10.67
CA GLY A 43 0.69 5.59 -11.16
C GLY A 43 0.34 4.85 -12.44
N LYS A 44 1.36 4.25 -13.06
CA LYS A 44 1.20 3.49 -14.31
C LYS A 44 0.84 2.02 -14.10
N SER A 45 1.03 1.52 -12.88
CA SER A 45 0.85 0.12 -12.54
C SER A 45 -0.07 0.01 -11.33
N GLN A 46 -0.97 -0.96 -11.34
CA GLN A 46 -1.88 -1.22 -10.23
C GLN A 46 -1.12 -1.45 -8.92
N SER A 47 -0.05 -2.24 -8.96
CA SER A 47 0.83 -2.50 -7.83
C SER A 47 1.38 -1.23 -7.18
N PHE A 48 1.74 -0.23 -7.99
CA PHE A 48 2.26 1.05 -7.49
C PHE A 48 1.16 1.86 -6.79
N ILE A 49 -0.05 1.89 -7.38
CA ILE A 49 -1.19 2.60 -6.80
C ILE A 49 -1.55 1.94 -5.46
N GLU A 50 -1.61 0.61 -5.42
CA GLU A 50 -1.89 -0.16 -4.20
C GLU A 50 -0.88 0.15 -3.08
N GLY A 51 0.40 0.30 -3.41
CA GLY A 51 1.44 0.67 -2.45
C GLY A 51 1.30 2.09 -1.91
N CYS A 52 0.94 3.03 -2.78
CA CYS A 52 0.68 4.40 -2.37
C CYS A 52 -0.56 4.48 -1.45
N GLU A 53 -1.64 3.80 -1.83
CA GLU A 53 -2.88 3.76 -1.05
C GLU A 53 -2.66 3.11 0.32
N ALA A 54 -1.77 2.12 0.42
CA ALA A 54 -1.40 1.53 1.70
C ALA A 54 -0.80 2.56 2.66
N TYR A 55 0.21 3.34 2.21
CA TYR A 55 0.79 4.41 3.03
C TYR A 55 -0.25 5.48 3.42
N ALA A 56 -1.05 5.93 2.44
CA ALA A 56 -2.05 6.96 2.63
C ALA A 56 -3.22 6.53 3.54
N ASN A 57 -3.47 5.23 3.69
CA ASN A 57 -4.46 4.72 4.65
C ASN A 57 -3.87 4.49 6.06
N GLU A 58 -2.54 4.42 6.20
CA GLU A 58 -1.85 4.31 7.51
C GLU A 58 -1.60 5.65 8.20
N ASN A 59 -1.65 6.78 7.47
CA ASN A 59 -1.33 8.14 7.97
C ASN A 59 -2.53 9.10 7.88
#